data_AF-A0A261D108-F1
#
_entry.id   AF-A0A261D108-F1
#
_cell.length_a   1.000
_cell.length_b   1.000
_cell.length_c   1.000
_cell.angle_alpha   90.00
_cell.angle_beta   90.00
_cell.angle_gamma   90.00
#
_symmetry.space_group_name_H-M   'P 1'
#
loop_
_entity.id
_entity.type
_entity.pdbx_description
1 polymer ?
#
loop_
_entity_poly.entity_id
_entity_poly.type
_entity_poly.pdbx_seq_one_letter_code
_entity_poly.pdbx_strand_id
1 'polypeptide(L)'
;MVAWLLRGLVMSAVHIGARVLLGLAIVAWPLESTMWKTVAIAAVVLVALIWGGVDGLVDGREHEDPDDYRDLTMVWLKAGLFAGLISAIVCWILGNWVMAGIGQNSLAIEIFAGGSFTTLLIFVPALVGAALGRFLTRRQHRKNQAARDAEADDDFSYQQTQPVGLTK
;
A
#
# COMPACT_ATOMS: atom_id res chain seq x y z
N MET A 1 12.57 -5.23 12.63
CA MET A 1 11.59 -4.84 13.68
C MET A 1 10.89 -3.49 13.41
N VAL A 2 11.61 -2.40 13.08
CA VAL A 2 11.02 -1.03 13.00
C VAL A 2 10.20 -0.75 11.73
N ALA A 3 10.43 -1.49 10.65
CA ALA A 3 9.84 -1.22 9.33
C ALA A 3 8.30 -1.24 9.31
N TRP A 4 7.67 -2.06 10.15
CA TRP A 4 6.22 -2.12 10.30
C TRP A 4 5.67 -0.89 11.06
N LEU A 5 6.33 -0.50 12.15
CA LEU A 5 5.93 0.64 12.98
C LEU A 5 5.94 1.95 12.19
N LEU A 6 6.95 2.16 11.35
CA LEU A 6 7.03 3.36 10.51
C LEU A 6 5.84 3.45 9.54
N ARG A 7 5.47 2.33 8.89
CA ARG A 7 4.29 2.28 7.99
C ARG A 7 3.01 2.58 8.75
N GLY A 8 2.82 1.95 9.90
CA GLY A 8 1.69 2.21 10.79
C GLY A 8 1.61 3.68 11.20
N LEU A 9 2.72 4.27 11.64
CA LEU A 9 2.81 5.66 12.07
C LEU A 9 2.48 6.64 10.93
N VAL A 10 3.05 6.44 9.74
CA VAL A 10 2.77 7.32 8.60
C VAL A 10 1.32 7.18 8.16
N MET A 11 0.75 5.97 8.15
CA MET A 11 -0.67 5.78 7.83
C MET A 11 -1.60 6.41 8.87
N SER A 12 -1.24 6.36 10.16
CA SER A 12 -1.95 7.13 11.20
C SER A 12 -1.94 8.61 10.88
N ALA A 13 -0.76 9.17 10.57
CA ALA A 13 -0.62 10.60 10.28
C ALA A 13 -1.43 11.01 9.03
N VAL A 14 -1.40 10.20 7.97
CA VAL A 14 -2.19 10.41 6.76
C VAL A 14 -3.69 10.39 7.08
N HIS A 15 -4.17 9.41 7.85
CA HIS A 15 -5.58 9.30 8.18
C HIS A 15 -6.06 10.44 9.09
N ILE A 16 -5.29 10.79 10.12
CA ILE A 16 -5.57 11.91 11.02
C ILE A 16 -5.59 13.22 10.23
N GLY A 17 -4.61 13.44 9.36
CA GLY A 17 -4.56 14.60 8.48
C GLY A 17 -5.78 14.69 7.56
N ALA A 18 -6.17 13.58 6.94
CA ALA A 18 -7.37 13.51 6.10
C ALA A 18 -8.65 13.84 6.91
N ARG A 19 -8.77 13.35 8.15
CA ARG A 19 -9.88 13.67 9.05
C ARG A 19 -9.91 15.15 9.44
N VAL A 20 -8.77 15.75 9.75
CA VAL A 20 -8.65 17.17 10.10
C VAL A 20 -9.05 18.04 8.91
N LEU A 21 -8.49 17.76 7.72
CA LEU A 21 -8.83 18.48 6.50
C LEU A 21 -10.30 18.34 6.13
N LEU A 22 -10.87 17.14 6.32
CA LEU A 22 -12.30 16.91 6.12
C LEU A 22 -13.15 17.73 7.10
N GLY A 23 -12.76 17.78 8.37
CA GLY A 23 -13.42 18.63 9.38
C GLY A 23 -13.44 20.09 8.95
N LEU A 24 -12.30 20.63 8.51
CA LEU A 24 -12.19 22.00 8.02
C LEU A 24 -13.04 22.23 6.75
N ALA A 25 -13.00 21.30 5.80
CA ALA A 25 -13.75 21.39 4.55
C ALA A 25 -15.27 21.36 4.78
N ILE A 26 -15.75 20.54 5.72
CA ILE A 26 -17.18 20.48 6.08
C ILE A 26 -17.64 21.78 6.75
N VAL A 27 -16.80 22.40 7.59
CA VAL A 27 -17.11 23.70 8.21
C VAL A 27 -17.18 24.81 7.16
N ALA A 28 -16.27 24.81 6.18
CA ALA A 28 -16.23 25.82 5.11
C ALA A 28 -17.31 25.61 4.03
N TRP A 29 -17.63 24.36 3.68
CA TRP A 29 -18.59 23.99 2.64
C TRP A 29 -19.58 22.90 3.10
N PRO A 30 -20.59 23.27 3.90
CA PRO A 30 -21.53 22.29 4.49
C PRO A 30 -22.38 21.54 3.46
N LEU A 31 -22.73 22.20 2.35
CA LEU A 31 -23.63 21.68 1.32
C LEU A 31 -23.05 20.48 0.56
N GLU A 32 -21.72 20.41 0.46
CA GLU A 32 -21.01 19.38 -0.33
C GLU A 32 -20.35 18.31 0.55
N SER A 33 -20.88 18.09 1.77
CA SER A 33 -20.25 17.21 2.77
C SER A 33 -20.04 15.77 2.29
N THR A 34 -20.90 15.25 1.41
CA THR A 34 -20.75 13.91 0.82
C THR A 34 -19.55 13.84 -0.13
N MET A 35 -19.36 14.86 -0.97
CA MET A 35 -18.24 14.90 -1.92
C MET A 35 -16.90 14.91 -1.18
N TRP A 36 -16.76 15.77 -0.16
CA TRP A 36 -15.54 15.86 0.64
C TRP A 36 -15.22 14.57 1.40
N LYS A 37 -16.23 13.90 1.96
CA LYS A 37 -16.06 12.59 2.60
C LYS A 37 -15.52 11.55 1.61
N THR A 38 -16.13 11.48 0.42
CA THR A 38 -15.70 10.55 -0.63
C THR A 38 -14.27 10.81 -1.06
N VAL A 39 -13.89 12.07 -1.27
CA VAL A 39 -12.52 12.46 -1.64
C VAL A 39 -11.51 12.09 -0.55
N ALA A 40 -11.83 12.35 0.73
CA ALA A 40 -10.95 12.00 1.85
C ALA A 40 -10.73 10.48 1.94
N ILE A 41 -11.79 9.69 1.81
CA ILE A 41 -11.71 8.22 1.78
C ILE A 41 -10.87 7.76 0.58
N ALA A 42 -11.15 8.28 -0.62
CA ALA A 42 -10.41 7.94 -1.83
C ALA A 42 -8.91 8.27 -1.71
N ALA A 43 -8.56 9.40 -1.09
CA ALA A 43 -7.16 9.77 -0.85
C ALA A 43 -6.45 8.75 0.06
N VAL A 44 -7.06 8.34 1.17
CA VAL A 44 -6.49 7.33 2.07
C VAL A 44 -6.33 5.99 1.36
N VAL A 45 -7.33 5.57 0.58
CA VAL A 45 -7.29 4.34 -0.22
C VAL A 45 -6.16 4.38 -1.24
N LEU A 46 -6.00 5.49 -1.98
CA LEU A 46 -4.96 5.64 -2.99
C LEU A 46 -3.56 5.60 -2.38
N VAL A 47 -3.35 6.28 -1.25
CA VAL A 47 -2.06 6.25 -0.55
C VAL A 47 -1.73 4.84 -0.09
N ALA A 48 -2.70 4.10 0.47
CA ALA A 48 -2.53 2.71 0.87
C ALA A 48 -2.25 1.79 -0.32
N LEU A 49 -2.98 1.94 -1.44
CA LEU A 49 -2.79 1.18 -2.69
C LEU A 49 -1.39 1.38 -3.27
N ILE A 50 -0.97 2.65 -3.41
CA ILE A 50 0.31 2.99 -4.03
C ILE A 50 1.45 2.46 -3.16
N TRP A 51 1.40 2.70 -1.85
CA TRP A 51 2.45 2.22 -0.94
C TRP A 51 2.49 0.69 -0.91
N GLY A 52 1.34 0.03 -0.76
CA GLY A 52 1.24 -1.43 -0.84
C GLY A 52 1.83 -1.95 -2.15
N GLY A 53 1.54 -1.30 -3.27
CA GLY A 53 2.10 -1.61 -4.58
C GLY A 53 3.61 -1.46 -4.67
N VAL A 54 4.16 -0.37 -4.14
CA VAL A 54 5.61 -0.18 -4.04
C VAL A 54 6.25 -1.28 -3.19
N ASP A 55 5.66 -1.62 -2.04
CA ASP A 55 6.14 -2.70 -1.18
C ASP A 55 6.12 -4.05 -1.93
N GLY A 56 5.06 -4.36 -2.68
CA GLY A 56 4.97 -5.59 -3.48
C GLY A 56 5.94 -5.62 -4.67
N LEU A 57 6.22 -4.46 -5.29
CA LEU A 57 7.22 -4.34 -6.36
C LEU A 57 8.63 -4.58 -5.82
N VAL A 58 8.98 -3.96 -4.69
CA VAL A 58 10.29 -4.13 -4.05
C VAL A 58 10.48 -5.57 -3.61
N ASP A 59 9.49 -6.15 -2.94
CA ASP A 59 9.54 -7.54 -2.47
C ASP A 59 9.70 -8.54 -3.61
N GLY A 60 8.99 -8.34 -4.72
CA GLY A 60 9.12 -9.19 -5.90
C GLY A 60 10.43 -9.01 -6.68
N ARG A 61 11.18 -7.91 -6.44
CA ARG A 61 12.51 -7.69 -7.04
C ARG A 61 13.63 -8.27 -6.19
N GLU A 62 13.45 -8.28 -4.88
CA GLU A 62 14.42 -8.85 -3.93
C GLU A 62 14.43 -10.38 -3.95
N HIS A 63 13.28 -11.01 -4.24
CA HIS A 63 13.12 -12.46 -4.24
C HIS A 63 12.68 -12.97 -5.62
N GLU A 64 13.52 -13.78 -6.27
CA GLU A 64 13.22 -14.37 -7.57
C GLU A 64 12.23 -15.54 -7.43
N ASP A 65 12.35 -16.32 -6.36
CA ASP A 65 11.43 -17.41 -6.03
C ASP A 65 10.21 -16.93 -5.23
N PRO A 66 8.98 -17.31 -5.64
CA PRO A 66 7.73 -17.00 -4.94
C PRO A 66 7.67 -17.43 -3.47
N ASP A 67 8.40 -18.48 -3.10
CA ASP A 67 8.35 -19.09 -1.77
C ASP A 67 9.14 -18.29 -0.73
N ASP A 68 10.06 -17.42 -1.19
CA ASP A 68 10.86 -16.53 -0.34
C ASP A 68 10.18 -15.16 -0.09
N TYR A 69 8.95 -14.98 -0.58
CA TYR A 69 8.24 -13.72 -0.44
C TYR A 69 7.95 -13.40 1.02
N ARG A 70 8.17 -12.14 1.39
CA ARG A 70 7.89 -11.70 2.76
C ARG A 70 6.40 -11.74 3.05
N ASP A 71 6.03 -11.97 4.31
CA ASP A 71 4.62 -11.88 4.73
C ASP A 71 4.18 -10.40 4.85
N LEU A 72 3.96 -9.77 3.69
CA LEU A 72 3.41 -8.43 3.58
C LEU A 72 2.00 -8.36 4.17
N THR A 73 1.26 -9.47 4.19
CA THR A 73 -0.07 -9.53 4.78
C THR A 73 -0.02 -9.22 6.26
N MET A 74 0.85 -9.91 7.01
CA MET A 74 0.99 -9.64 8.44
C MET A 74 1.55 -8.24 8.72
N VAL A 75 2.47 -7.74 7.89
CA VAL A 75 3.01 -6.38 8.02
C VAL A 75 1.89 -5.34 7.86
N TRP A 76 1.10 -5.42 6.80
CA TRP A 76 0.03 -4.45 6.56
C TRP A 76 -1.15 -4.62 7.51
N LEU A 77 -1.43 -5.83 7.99
CA LEU A 77 -2.48 -6.07 8.98
C LEU A 77 -2.15 -5.37 10.30
N LYS A 78 -0.93 -5.59 10.81
CA LYS A 78 -0.49 -4.89 12.01
C LYS A 78 -0.51 -3.38 11.77
N ALA A 79 -0.16 -2.90 10.57
CA ALA A 79 -0.01 -1.46 10.28
C ALA A 79 -1.37 -0.78 10.27
N GLY A 80 -2.34 -1.40 9.60
CA GLY A 80 -3.73 -0.97 9.63
C GLY A 80 -4.28 -0.97 11.04
N LEU A 81 -4.02 -2.00 11.84
CA LEU A 81 -4.52 -2.09 13.22
C LEU A 81 -3.95 -0.99 14.12
N PHE A 82 -2.64 -0.76 14.05
CA PHE A 82 -2.00 0.33 14.78
C PHE A 82 -2.52 1.69 14.32
N ALA A 83 -2.65 1.89 13.01
CA ALA A 83 -3.18 3.12 12.45
C ALA A 83 -4.64 3.36 12.84
N GLY A 84 -5.49 2.34 12.82
CA GLY A 84 -6.87 2.41 13.24
C GLY A 84 -7.01 2.79 14.71
N LEU A 85 -6.24 2.15 15.60
CA LEU A 85 -6.28 2.43 17.03
C LEU A 85 -5.79 3.86 17.35
N ILE A 86 -4.62 4.24 16.86
CA ILE A 86 -4.04 5.56 17.11
C ILE A 86 -4.93 6.65 16.51
N SER A 87 -5.42 6.46 15.29
CA SER A 87 -6.30 7.44 14.63
C SER A 87 -7.62 7.60 15.38
N ALA A 88 -8.22 6.51 15.86
CA ALA A 88 -9.46 6.56 16.64
C ALA A 88 -9.29 7.37 17.93
N ILE A 89 -8.21 7.11 18.68
CA ILE A 89 -7.92 7.82 19.93
C ILE A 89 -7.66 9.30 19.66
N VAL A 90 -6.80 9.61 18.67
CA VAL A 90 -6.45 11.00 18.35
C VAL A 90 -7.65 11.77 17.80
N CYS A 91 -8.43 11.18 16.89
CA CYS A 91 -9.62 11.84 16.35
C CYS A 91 -10.68 12.07 17.42
N TRP A 92 -10.85 11.14 18.36
CA TRP A 92 -11.75 11.34 19.50
C TRP A 92 -11.31 12.52 20.38
N ILE A 93 -10.01 12.63 20.69
CA ILE A 93 -9.47 13.78 21.44
C ILE A 93 -9.72 15.09 20.67
N LEU A 94 -9.43 15.12 19.37
CA LEU A 94 -9.63 16.32 18.55
C LEU A 94 -11.11 16.72 18.46
N GLY A 95 -12.01 15.75 18.32
CA GLY A 95 -13.45 15.96 18.28
C GLY A 95 -14.03 16.55 19.57
N ASN A 96 -13.52 16.09 20.71
CA ASN A 96 -14.04 16.53 22.01
C ASN A 96 -13.47 17.88 22.46
N TRP A 97 -12.23 18.21 22.10
CA TRP A 97 -11.51 19.36 22.67
C TRP A 97 -11.18 20.49 21.67
N VAL A 98 -11.11 20.21 20.37
CA VAL A 98 -10.57 21.18 19.38
C VAL A 98 -11.60 21.55 18.31
N MET A 99 -12.32 20.56 17.75
CA MET A 99 -13.29 20.79 16.67
C MET A 99 -14.59 20.05 16.93
N ALA A 100 -15.64 20.80 17.30
CA ALA A 100 -17.01 20.31 17.36
C ALA A 100 -17.47 19.92 15.94
N GLY A 101 -17.33 18.64 15.59
CA GLY A 101 -17.66 18.09 14.28
C GLY A 101 -16.87 16.85 13.86
N ILE A 102 -15.74 16.57 14.52
CA ILE A 102 -14.93 15.37 14.28
C ILE A 102 -15.31 14.28 15.30
N GLY A 103 -16.49 13.69 15.16
CA GLY A 103 -16.92 12.53 15.97
C GLY A 103 -17.51 12.89 17.34
N GLN A 104 -18.83 12.72 17.48
CA GLN A 104 -19.56 12.92 18.74
C GLN A 104 -19.89 11.61 19.48
N ASN A 105 -19.29 10.49 19.06
CA ASN A 105 -19.55 9.19 19.68
C ASN A 105 -18.64 8.94 20.88
N SER A 106 -19.06 7.99 21.72
CA SER A 106 -18.24 7.52 22.83
C SER A 106 -16.92 6.93 22.33
N LEU A 107 -15.86 7.06 23.13
CA LEU A 107 -14.51 6.57 22.80
C LEU A 107 -14.51 5.10 22.38
N ALA A 108 -15.30 4.26 23.06
CA ALA A 108 -15.43 2.85 22.72
C ALA A 108 -15.96 2.63 21.29
N ILE A 109 -16.99 3.39 20.86
CA ILE A 109 -17.53 3.27 19.52
C ILE A 109 -16.51 3.74 18.47
N GLU A 110 -15.79 4.83 18.73
CA GLU A 110 -14.79 5.32 17.78
C GLU A 110 -13.64 4.31 17.61
N ILE A 111 -13.22 3.64 18.69
CA ILE A 111 -12.19 2.59 18.62
C ILE A 111 -12.69 1.35 17.87
N PHE A 112 -13.86 0.83 18.22
CA PHE A 112 -14.34 -0.41 17.61
C PHE A 112 -14.86 -0.18 16.19
N ALA A 113 -15.77 0.77 15.97
CA ALA A 113 -16.33 1.02 14.65
C ALA A 113 -15.36 1.81 13.77
N GLY A 114 -14.88 2.96 14.28
CA GLY A 114 -13.98 3.84 13.53
C GLY A 114 -12.59 3.22 13.34
N GLY A 115 -12.02 2.61 14.37
CA GLY A 115 -10.72 1.94 14.30
C GLY A 115 -10.75 0.71 13.40
N SER A 116 -11.79 -0.13 13.45
CA SER A 116 -11.91 -1.28 12.53
C SER A 116 -12.10 -0.82 11.08
N PHE A 117 -12.95 0.19 10.86
CA PHE A 117 -13.14 0.76 9.53
C PHE A 117 -11.84 1.30 8.96
N THR A 118 -11.10 2.08 9.74
CA THR A 118 -9.79 2.64 9.37
C THR A 118 -8.76 1.54 9.11
N THR A 119 -8.77 0.50 9.93
CA THR A 119 -7.90 -0.67 9.75
C THR A 119 -8.15 -1.32 8.39
N LEU A 120 -9.41 -1.59 8.05
CA LEU A 120 -9.78 -2.18 6.75
C LEU A 120 -9.47 -1.24 5.58
N LEU A 121 -9.71 0.05 5.76
CA LEU A 121 -9.43 1.11 4.77
C LEU A 121 -7.96 1.18 4.37
N ILE A 122 -7.06 0.84 5.28
CA ILE A 122 -5.61 0.83 5.03
C ILE A 122 -5.18 -0.56 4.57
N PHE A 123 -5.61 -1.61 5.29
CA PHE A 123 -5.16 -2.98 5.07
C PHE A 123 -5.58 -3.52 3.71
N VAL A 124 -6.88 -3.45 3.37
CA VAL A 124 -7.40 -4.09 2.16
C VAL A 124 -6.80 -3.47 0.90
N PRO A 125 -6.76 -2.14 0.73
CA PRO A 125 -6.18 -1.57 -0.47
C PRO A 125 -4.66 -1.76 -0.50
N ALA A 126 -3.96 -1.75 0.63
CA ALA A 126 -2.54 -2.06 0.64
C ALA A 126 -2.23 -3.50 0.20
N LEU A 127 -3.04 -4.49 0.59
CA LEU A 127 -2.91 -5.86 0.09
C LEU A 127 -3.13 -5.95 -1.41
N VAL A 128 -4.17 -5.28 -1.93
CA VAL A 128 -4.45 -5.23 -3.36
C VAL A 128 -3.27 -4.60 -4.09
N GLY A 129 -2.74 -3.49 -3.58
CA GLY A 129 -1.53 -2.86 -4.07
C GLY A 129 -0.36 -3.85 -4.12
N ALA A 130 -0.05 -4.50 -2.99
CA ALA A 130 1.07 -5.43 -2.90
C ALA A 130 0.95 -6.62 -3.86
N ALA A 131 -0.26 -7.16 -4.02
CA ALA A 131 -0.54 -8.22 -4.99
C ALA A 131 -0.32 -7.74 -6.43
N LEU A 132 -0.79 -6.54 -6.77
CA LEU A 132 -0.55 -5.93 -8.09
C LEU A 132 0.94 -5.67 -8.32
N GLY A 133 1.67 -5.19 -7.31
CA GLY A 133 3.10 -4.97 -7.39
C GLY A 133 3.87 -6.26 -7.70
N ARG A 134 3.62 -7.33 -6.94
CA ARG A 134 4.22 -8.65 -7.19
C ARG A 134 3.86 -9.20 -8.57
N PHE A 135 2.63 -9.01 -9.01
CA PHE A 135 2.17 -9.46 -10.32
C PHE A 135 2.90 -8.74 -11.47
N LEU A 136 3.12 -7.43 -11.35
CA LEU A 136 3.89 -6.65 -12.32
C LEU A 136 5.35 -7.13 -12.39
N THR A 137 5.99 -7.38 -11.24
CA THR A 137 7.37 -7.87 -11.20
C THR A 137 7.50 -9.27 -11.82
N ARG A 138 6.61 -10.20 -11.49
CA ARG A 138 6.59 -11.55 -12.12
C ARG A 138 6.45 -11.48 -13.64
N ARG A 139 5.61 -10.57 -14.15
CA ARG A 139 5.49 -10.34 -15.60
C ARG A 139 6.80 -9.84 -16.22
N GLN A 140 7.53 -8.97 -15.52
CA GLN A 140 8.83 -8.45 -15.97
C GLN A 140 9.90 -9.56 -15.99
N HIS A 141 10.00 -10.39 -14.95
CA HIS A 141 10.94 -11.52 -14.92
C HIS A 141 10.69 -12.49 -16.07
N ARG A 142 9.44 -12.89 -16.32
CA ARG A 142 9.10 -13.78 -17.42
C ARG A 142 9.45 -13.21 -18.79
N LYS A 143 9.26 -11.90 -18.99
CA LYS A 143 9.64 -11.23 -20.24
C LYS A 143 11.16 -11.21 -20.42
N ASN A 144 11.91 -10.97 -19.35
CA ASN A 144 13.38 -10.94 -19.40
C ASN A 144 13.97 -12.34 -19.61
N GLN A 145 13.38 -13.38 -19.00
CA GLN A 145 13.77 -14.78 -19.24
C GLN A 145 13.55 -15.15 -20.71
N ALA A 146 12.36 -14.89 -21.27
CA ALA A 146 12.08 -15.16 -22.68
C ALA A 146 13.03 -14.42 -23.65
N ALA A 147 13.47 -13.20 -23.29
CA ALA A 147 14.47 -12.46 -24.09
C ALA A 147 15.86 -13.08 -24.00
N ARG A 148 16.29 -13.54 -22.81
CA ARG A 148 17.57 -14.25 -22.61
C ARG A 148 17.59 -15.58 -23.34
N ASP A 149 16.49 -16.34 -23.30
CA ASP A 149 16.38 -17.64 -23.98
C ASP A 149 16.46 -17.47 -25.51
N ALA A 150 15.84 -16.42 -26.06
CA ALA A 150 15.94 -16.10 -27.49
C ALA A 150 17.36 -15.71 -27.91
N GLU A 151 18.06 -14.91 -27.09
CA GLU A 151 19.45 -14.50 -27.36
C GLU A 151 20.43 -15.69 -27.27
N ALA A 152 20.18 -16.64 -26.36
CA ALA A 152 20.96 -17.86 -26.25
C ALA A 152 20.77 -18.84 -27.43
N ASP A 153 19.53 -18.95 -27.95
CA ASP A 153 19.24 -19.78 -29.14
C ASP A 153 19.90 -19.19 -30.40
N ASP A 154 19.87 -17.86 -30.55
CA ASP A 154 20.57 -17.15 -31.61
C ASP A 154 22.09 -17.42 -31.53
N ASP A 155 22.74 -17.23 -30.37
CA ASP A 155 24.20 -17.45 -30.20
C ASP A 155 24.59 -18.90 -30.49
N PHE A 156 23.81 -19.88 -30.03
CA PHE A 156 24.02 -21.30 -30.33
C PHE A 156 23.95 -21.57 -31.85
N SER A 157 22.98 -20.98 -32.54
CA SER A 157 22.83 -21.11 -34.00
C SER A 157 24.00 -20.47 -34.78
N TYR A 158 24.53 -19.33 -34.30
CA TYR A 158 25.72 -18.70 -34.88
C TYR A 158 26.98 -19.55 -34.67
N GLN A 159 27.14 -20.16 -33.49
CA GLN A 159 28.31 -20.97 -33.18
C GLN A 159 28.32 -22.29 -33.98
N GLN A 160 27.15 -22.85 -34.28
CA GLN A 160 27.01 -24.05 -35.12
C GLN A 160 27.23 -23.77 -36.63
N THR A 161 26.97 -22.54 -37.09
CA THR A 161 27.13 -22.15 -38.51
C THR A 161 28.51 -21.58 -38.83
N GLN A 162 29.37 -21.33 -37.83
CA GLN A 162 30.78 -21.02 -38.10
C GLN A 162 31.49 -22.25 -38.70
N PRO A 163 32.12 -22.12 -39.89
CA PRO A 163 32.96 -23.18 -40.40
C PRO A 163 34.12 -23.40 -39.44
N VAL A 164 34.28 -24.64 -38.96
CA VAL A 164 35.46 -25.09 -38.18
C VAL A 164 36.69 -24.95 -39.08
N GLY A 165 37.29 -23.77 -39.08
CA GLY A 165 38.27 -23.36 -40.09
C GLY A 165 39.52 -22.74 -39.48
N LEU A 166 40.51 -23.61 -39.25
CA LEU A 166 41.95 -23.32 -39.28
C LEU A 166 42.50 -22.37 -38.20
N THR A 167 42.63 -22.85 -36.97
CA THR A 167 43.79 -22.45 -36.15
C THR A 167 45.06 -22.95 -36.84
N LYS A 168 45.86 -22.00 -37.34
CA LYS A 168 47.24 -22.25 -37.79
C LYS A 168 48.13 -22.67 -36.63
#